data_AF-A0A841LE51-F1
#
_entry.id   AF-A0A841LE51-F1
#
_cell.length_a   1.000
_cell.length_b   1.000
_cell.length_c   1.000
_cell.angle_alpha   90.00
_cell.angle_beta   90.00
_cell.angle_gamma   90.00
#
_symmetry.space_group_name_H-M   'P 1'
#
loop_
_entity.id
_entity.type
_entity.pdbx_description
1 polymer ?
#
loop_
_entity_poly.entity_id
_entity_poly.type
_entity_poly.pdbx_seq_one_letter_code
_entity_poly.pdbx_strand_id
1 'polypeptide(L)'
;MNKFNILLILIVFIGACSDSYKQHYEDFESFNKTNLRNKSWFPKIIDVTAYNIKSISNFEKLADFGTFSYSNAKYYDLIFKDNKISINFSEFGKNVNKHPRQIPAWFIDVKKADANNFETIKIDRFYITRNKQEKQVYFVLTN
;
A
#
# COMPACT_ATOMS: atom_id res chain seq x y z
N MET A 1 40.74 -22.45 10.42
CA MET A 1 39.38 -21.91 10.14
C MET A 1 38.83 -22.63 8.93
N ASN A 2 37.77 -23.43 9.12
CA ASN A 2 37.26 -24.33 8.08
C ASN A 2 36.63 -23.53 6.93
N LYS A 3 37.00 -23.87 5.69
CA LYS A 3 36.50 -23.26 4.43
C LYS A 3 34.97 -23.20 4.35
N PHE A 4 34.29 -24.06 5.11
CA PHE A 4 32.83 -24.12 5.25
C PHE A 4 32.21 -22.88 5.90
N ASN A 5 32.90 -22.23 6.84
CA ASN A 5 32.35 -21.07 7.56
C ASN A 5 32.36 -19.79 6.72
N ILE A 6 33.24 -19.70 5.71
CA ILE A 6 33.31 -18.55 4.80
C ILE A 6 32.18 -18.60 3.76
N LEU A 7 31.80 -19.80 3.31
CA LEU A 7 30.70 -20.00 2.35
C LEU A 7 29.33 -19.60 2.95
N LEU A 8 29.13 -19.86 4.25
CA LEU A 8 27.87 -19.58 4.94
C LEU A 8 27.62 -18.07 5.11
N ILE A 9 28.68 -17.27 5.28
CA ILE A 9 28.60 -15.80 5.38
C ILE A 9 28.26 -15.18 4.02
N LEU A 10 28.78 -15.75 2.92
CA LEU A 10 28.51 -15.27 1.56
C LEU A 10 27.06 -15.46 1.11
N ILE A 11 26.37 -16.51 1.56
CA ILE A 11 24.96 -16.78 1.20
C ILE A 11 24.00 -15.75 1.82
N VAL A 12 24.33 -15.17 2.98
CA VAL A 12 23.49 -14.18 3.66
C VAL A 12 23.50 -12.82 2.95
N PHE A 13 24.55 -12.49 2.21
CA PHE A 13 24.66 -11.19 1.52
C PHE A 13 24.00 -11.13 0.13
N ILE A 14 23.63 -12.27 -0.48
CA ILE A 14 22.99 -12.29 -1.81
C ILE A 14 21.51 -11.88 -1.73
N GLY A 15 20.92 -11.83 -0.53
CA GLY A 15 19.52 -11.43 -0.31
C GLY A 15 19.29 -9.94 -0.05
N ALA A 16 20.34 -9.11 -0.01
CA ALA A 16 20.25 -7.74 0.50
C ALA A 16 19.93 -6.65 -0.55
N CYS A 17 19.78 -6.99 -1.83
CA CYS A 17 19.36 -6.05 -2.86
C CYS A 17 17.91 -6.31 -3.26
N SER A 18 16.99 -5.90 -2.41
CA SER A 18 15.58 -5.80 -2.77
C SER A 18 15.36 -4.43 -3.41
N ASP A 19 15.05 -4.36 -4.70
CA ASP A 19 14.61 -3.13 -5.40
C ASP A 19 13.34 -2.51 -4.79
N SER A 20 12.73 -3.22 -3.83
CA SER A 20 11.53 -2.83 -3.12
C SER A 20 11.81 -2.51 -1.65
N TYR A 21 11.25 -1.41 -1.18
CA TYR A 21 11.25 -1.01 0.22
C TYR A 21 9.91 -1.36 0.85
N LYS A 22 9.92 -2.28 1.81
CA LYS A 22 8.72 -2.76 2.50
C LYS A 22 8.56 -2.04 3.83
N GLN A 23 7.34 -1.61 4.12
CA GLN A 23 6.94 -0.99 5.38
C GLN A 23 5.75 -1.75 5.94
N HIS A 24 5.75 -2.00 7.24
CA HIS A 24 4.63 -2.62 7.95
C HIS A 24 4.54 -2.06 9.37
N TYR A 25 3.35 -1.65 9.78
CA TYR A 25 3.02 -1.14 11.09
C TYR A 25 1.71 -1.77 11.57
N GLU A 26 1.72 -2.32 12.78
CA GLU A 26 0.55 -2.98 13.34
C GLU A 26 -0.60 -1.99 13.58
N ASP A 27 -0.29 -0.76 14.00
CA ASP A 27 -1.25 0.27 14.36
C ASP A 27 -0.81 1.68 13.94
N PHE A 28 -1.75 2.63 14.08
CA PHE A 28 -1.50 4.05 13.81
C PHE A 28 -0.39 4.64 14.69
N GLU A 29 -0.25 4.23 15.95
CA GLU A 29 0.76 4.81 16.85
C GLU A 29 2.18 4.49 16.36
N SER A 30 2.40 3.23 15.98
CA SER A 30 3.65 2.74 15.39
C SER A 30 3.95 3.43 14.06
N PHE A 31 2.94 3.58 13.20
CA PHE A 31 3.06 4.34 11.96
C PHE A 31 3.39 5.82 12.23
N ASN A 32 2.74 6.44 13.21
CA ASN A 32 2.89 7.86 13.49
C ASN A 32 4.26 8.22 14.11
N LYS A 33 4.94 7.27 14.75
CA LYS A 33 6.33 7.45 15.24
C LYS A 33 7.37 7.51 14.11
N THR A 34 7.01 7.15 12.88
CA THR A 34 7.96 7.15 11.76
C THR A 34 8.28 8.54 11.22
N ASN A 35 9.43 8.65 10.56
CA ASN A 35 9.86 9.91 9.95
C ASN A 35 9.00 10.28 8.72
N LEU A 36 9.12 11.54 8.30
CA LEU A 36 8.36 12.09 7.18
C LEU A 36 8.60 11.34 5.85
N ARG A 37 9.82 10.84 5.62
CA ARG A 37 10.18 10.10 4.41
C ARG A 37 9.38 8.80 4.32
N ASN A 38 9.24 8.07 5.42
CA ASN A 38 8.45 6.84 5.50
C ASN A 38 6.96 7.14 5.30
N LYS A 39 6.43 8.17 5.98
CA LYS A 39 5.04 8.61 5.84
C LYS A 39 4.69 9.08 4.43
N SER A 40 5.66 9.58 3.66
CA SER A 40 5.43 10.10 2.29
C SER A 40 5.02 9.03 1.28
N TRP A 41 5.19 7.75 1.62
CA TRP A 41 4.70 6.62 0.82
C TRP A 41 3.24 6.28 1.08
N PHE A 42 2.59 6.95 2.02
CA PHE A 42 1.20 6.70 2.36
C PHE A 42 0.33 7.92 2.03
N PRO A 43 -0.94 7.72 1.66
CA PRO A 43 -1.87 8.83 1.48
C PRO A 43 -2.20 9.48 2.84
N LYS A 44 -2.46 10.79 2.83
CA LYS A 44 -2.82 11.58 4.03
C LYS A 44 -4.27 11.34 4.47
N ILE A 45 -4.70 10.08 4.55
CA ILE A 45 -6.03 9.65 5.00
C ILE A 45 -5.98 8.62 6.12
N ILE A 46 -4.80 8.16 6.52
CA ILE A 46 -4.64 7.17 7.59
C ILE A 46 -4.99 7.84 8.93
N ASP A 47 -6.05 7.35 9.56
CA ASP A 47 -6.59 7.82 10.83
C ASP A 47 -6.11 6.96 12.03
N VAL A 48 -6.34 7.45 13.26
CA VAL A 48 -6.01 6.76 14.52
C VAL A 48 -6.60 5.36 14.65
N THR A 49 -7.66 5.05 13.89
CA THR A 49 -8.30 3.74 13.86
C THR A 49 -7.74 2.77 12.84
N ALA A 50 -6.68 3.16 12.11
CA ALA A 50 -6.03 2.31 11.13
C ALA A 50 -5.08 1.29 11.79
N TYR A 51 -5.03 0.10 11.20
CA TYR A 51 -4.18 -1.02 11.63
C TYR A 51 -3.73 -1.86 10.43
N ASN A 52 -2.74 -2.73 10.63
CA ASN A 52 -2.13 -3.54 9.57
C ASN A 52 -1.73 -2.67 8.35
N ILE A 53 -1.05 -1.56 8.65
CA ILE A 53 -0.65 -0.53 7.69
C ILE A 53 0.61 -1.02 7.00
N LYS A 54 0.54 -1.34 5.71
CA LYS A 54 1.69 -1.83 4.96
C LYS A 54 1.81 -1.20 3.59
N SER A 55 3.04 -1.03 3.14
CA SER A 55 3.35 -0.64 1.77
C SER A 55 4.58 -1.36 1.24
N ILE A 56 4.70 -1.37 -0.07
CA ILE A 56 5.91 -1.78 -0.77
C ILE A 56 6.16 -0.84 -1.94
N SER A 57 7.26 -0.12 -1.81
CA SER A 57 7.66 0.95 -2.73
C SER A 57 8.80 0.47 -3.61
N ASN A 58 8.73 0.73 -4.91
CA ASN A 58 9.82 0.53 -5.85
C ASN A 58 10.29 1.91 -6.35
N PHE A 59 11.51 2.29 -5.96
CA PHE A 59 12.05 3.61 -6.26
C PHE A 59 12.31 3.83 -7.76
N GLU A 60 12.80 2.81 -8.48
CA GLU A 60 13.12 2.94 -9.90
C GLU A 60 11.89 3.19 -10.76
N LYS A 61 10.76 2.58 -10.41
CA LYS A 61 9.49 2.74 -11.14
C LYS A 61 8.61 3.83 -10.57
N LEU A 62 9.00 4.44 -9.44
CA LEU A 62 8.15 5.36 -8.68
C LEU A 62 6.75 4.78 -8.48
N ALA A 63 6.73 3.51 -8.06
CA ALA A 63 5.50 2.75 -7.83
C ALA A 63 5.42 2.37 -6.35
N ASP A 64 4.28 2.56 -5.71
CA ASP A 64 4.03 2.05 -4.36
C ASP A 64 2.65 1.42 -4.30
N PHE A 65 2.59 0.26 -3.68
CA PHE A 65 1.36 -0.45 -3.39
C PHE A 65 1.22 -0.51 -1.88
N GLY A 66 0.07 -0.12 -1.35
CA GLY A 66 -0.17 -0.20 0.08
C GLY A 66 -1.62 -0.46 0.45
N THR A 67 -1.79 -0.89 1.69
CA THR A 67 -3.11 -1.17 2.27
C THR A 67 -3.09 -0.94 3.77
N PHE A 68 -4.26 -0.66 4.32
CA PHE A 68 -4.51 -0.67 5.75
C PHE A 68 -5.97 -1.03 6.00
N SER A 69 -6.23 -1.62 7.16
CA SER A 69 -7.57 -1.86 7.67
C SER A 69 -7.97 -0.73 8.63
N TYR A 70 -9.27 -0.57 8.87
CA TYR A 70 -9.77 0.46 9.80
C TYR A 70 -10.99 -0.01 10.59
N SER A 71 -11.18 0.53 11.80
CA SER A 71 -12.36 0.20 12.61
C SER A 71 -13.49 1.24 12.50
N ASN A 72 -13.16 2.53 12.32
CA ASN A 72 -14.14 3.62 12.25
C ASN A 72 -14.64 3.88 10.82
N ALA A 73 -15.76 3.28 10.45
CA ALA A 73 -16.37 3.50 9.13
C ALA A 73 -16.76 4.95 8.86
N LYS A 74 -17.26 5.69 9.88
CA LYS A 74 -17.76 7.06 9.71
C LYS A 74 -16.70 8.02 9.19
N TYR A 75 -15.47 7.90 9.70
CA TYR A 75 -14.35 8.73 9.23
C TYR A 75 -14.11 8.51 7.73
N TYR A 76 -14.01 7.25 7.29
CA TYR A 76 -13.76 6.95 5.88
C TYR A 76 -14.98 7.22 5.00
N ASP A 77 -16.21 7.13 5.51
CA ASP A 77 -17.41 7.50 4.77
C ASP A 77 -17.35 9.00 4.40
N LEU A 78 -16.90 9.84 5.34
CA LEU A 78 -16.67 11.28 5.08
C LEU A 78 -15.53 11.50 4.10
N ILE A 79 -14.38 10.86 4.30
CA ILE A 79 -13.22 11.02 3.40
C ILE A 79 -13.58 10.67 1.94
N PHE A 80 -14.33 9.60 1.72
CA PHE A 80 -14.71 9.16 0.37
C PHE A 80 -15.88 9.97 -0.21
N LYS A 81 -16.80 10.47 0.63
CA LYS A 81 -17.91 11.32 0.20
C LYS A 81 -17.49 12.75 -0.13
N ASP A 82 -16.62 13.34 0.69
CA ASP A 82 -16.24 14.76 0.58
C ASP A 82 -15.10 14.98 -0.42
N ASN A 83 -14.52 13.90 -0.96
CA ASN A 83 -13.47 13.99 -1.94
C ASN A 83 -13.98 14.53 -3.28
N LYS A 84 -13.31 15.55 -3.82
CA LYS A 84 -13.69 16.20 -5.09
C LYS A 84 -13.41 15.35 -6.34
N ILE A 85 -12.51 14.37 -6.25
CA ILE A 85 -12.09 13.54 -7.39
C ILE A 85 -12.45 12.08 -7.11
N SER A 86 -13.73 11.78 -7.29
CA SER A 86 -14.21 10.39 -7.41
C SER A 86 -13.78 9.83 -8.76
N ILE A 87 -13.23 8.63 -8.76
CA ILE A 87 -12.85 7.90 -9.98
C ILE A 87 -13.52 6.53 -9.96
N ASN A 88 -13.65 5.89 -11.12
CA ASN A 88 -14.21 4.54 -11.16
C ASN A 88 -13.16 3.50 -10.73
N PHE A 89 -13.64 2.34 -10.25
CA PHE A 89 -12.77 1.23 -9.87
C PHE A 89 -11.90 0.71 -11.04
N SER A 90 -12.41 0.82 -12.29
CA SER A 90 -11.64 0.46 -13.49
C SER A 90 -10.39 1.32 -13.66
N GLU A 91 -10.45 2.61 -13.36
CA GLU A 91 -9.32 3.54 -13.43
C GLU A 91 -8.29 3.22 -12.36
N PHE A 92 -8.72 2.90 -11.14
CA PHE A 92 -7.82 2.33 -10.13
C PHE A 92 -7.14 1.06 -10.64
N GLY A 93 -7.92 0.14 -11.22
CA GLY A 93 -7.41 -1.09 -11.83
C GLY A 93 -6.38 -0.84 -12.94
N LYS A 94 -6.56 0.18 -13.79
CA LYS A 94 -5.57 0.57 -14.80
C LYS A 94 -4.24 0.99 -14.17
N ASN A 95 -4.29 1.75 -13.08
CA ASN A 95 -3.10 2.22 -12.37
C ASN A 95 -2.38 1.09 -11.63
N VAL A 96 -3.12 0.17 -11.00
CA VAL A 96 -2.55 -1.06 -10.42
C VAL A 96 -1.80 -1.88 -11.47
N ASN A 97 -2.35 -1.99 -12.68
CA ASN A 97 -1.79 -2.80 -13.76
C ASN A 97 -0.66 -2.12 -14.57
N LYS A 98 -0.24 -0.89 -14.24
CA LYS A 98 0.94 -0.27 -14.89
C LYS A 98 2.24 -1.03 -14.60
N HIS A 99 2.34 -1.67 -13.43
CA HIS A 99 3.52 -2.42 -13.00
C HIS A 99 3.15 -3.84 -12.51
N PRO A 100 2.65 -4.72 -13.39
CA PRO A 100 2.01 -5.98 -12.99
C PRO A 100 2.96 -6.94 -12.25
N ARG A 101 4.26 -6.89 -12.53
CA ARG A 101 5.28 -7.73 -11.86
C ARG A 101 5.59 -7.29 -10.42
N GLN A 102 5.09 -6.14 -10.00
CA GLN A 102 5.37 -5.54 -8.68
C GLN A 102 4.16 -5.63 -7.74
N ILE A 103 3.01 -6.09 -8.25
CA ILE A 103 1.79 -6.22 -7.44
C ILE A 103 2.04 -7.28 -6.35
N PRO A 104 1.95 -6.90 -5.06
CA PRO A 104 2.18 -7.83 -3.97
C PRO A 104 1.08 -8.88 -3.86
N ALA A 105 1.41 -10.09 -3.42
CA ALA A 105 0.42 -11.18 -3.27
C ALA A 105 -0.73 -10.86 -2.30
N TRP A 106 -0.51 -9.95 -1.35
CA TRP A 106 -1.53 -9.49 -0.39
C TRP A 106 -2.37 -8.32 -0.91
N PHE A 107 -2.06 -7.79 -2.09
CA PHE A 107 -2.80 -6.69 -2.68
C PHE A 107 -4.05 -7.19 -3.40
N ILE A 108 -5.02 -6.32 -3.60
CA ILE A 108 -6.28 -6.67 -4.25
C ILE A 108 -6.09 -7.17 -5.69
N ASP A 109 -6.74 -8.30 -6.02
CA ASP A 109 -6.89 -8.78 -7.39
C ASP A 109 -8.01 -8.01 -8.10
N VAL A 110 -7.65 -6.88 -8.70
CA VAL A 110 -8.59 -5.97 -9.38
C VAL A 110 -9.37 -6.61 -10.54
N LYS A 111 -8.95 -7.78 -11.04
CA LYS A 111 -9.67 -8.51 -12.10
C LYS A 111 -10.77 -9.41 -11.55
N LYS A 112 -10.65 -9.84 -10.30
CA LYS A 112 -11.62 -10.74 -9.63
C LYS A 112 -12.53 -10.01 -8.64
N ALA A 113 -12.15 -8.81 -8.21
CA ALA A 113 -12.92 -8.01 -7.27
C ALA A 113 -14.29 -7.61 -7.86
N ASP A 114 -15.35 -7.74 -7.07
CA ASP A 114 -16.66 -7.17 -7.40
C ASP A 114 -16.61 -5.65 -7.17
N ALA A 115 -16.57 -4.90 -8.28
CA ALA A 115 -16.44 -3.46 -8.30
C ALA A 115 -17.53 -2.72 -7.49
N ASN A 116 -18.69 -3.33 -7.26
CA ASN A 116 -19.78 -2.71 -6.48
C ASN A 116 -19.45 -2.53 -4.99
N ASN A 117 -18.47 -3.28 -4.49
CA ASN A 117 -18.03 -3.20 -3.09
C ASN A 117 -17.01 -2.08 -2.84
N PHE A 118 -16.62 -1.37 -3.90
CA PHE A 118 -15.52 -0.43 -3.87
C PHE A 118 -15.97 1.00 -4.14
N GLU A 119 -15.51 1.91 -3.27
CA GLU A 119 -15.49 3.34 -3.57
C GLU A 119 -14.05 3.75 -3.86
N THR A 120 -13.87 4.58 -4.87
CA THR A 120 -12.54 4.92 -5.36
C THR A 120 -12.41 6.42 -5.55
N ILE A 121 -11.32 6.98 -5.06
CA ILE A 121 -11.01 8.40 -5.09
C ILE A 121 -9.55 8.60 -5.50
N LYS A 122 -9.23 9.84 -5.89
CA LYS A 122 -7.86 10.29 -6.09
C LYS A 122 -7.53 11.42 -5.10
N ILE A 123 -6.45 11.26 -4.34
CA ILE A 123 -5.92 12.29 -3.44
C ILE A 123 -4.45 12.50 -3.78
N ASP A 124 -4.09 13.74 -4.11
CA ASP A 124 -2.76 14.09 -4.58
C ASP A 124 -2.32 13.16 -5.72
N ARG A 125 -1.28 12.35 -5.47
CA ARG A 125 -0.69 11.38 -6.39
C ARG A 125 -1.16 9.93 -6.18
N PHE A 126 -2.07 9.71 -5.23
CA PHE A 126 -2.55 8.39 -4.86
C PHE A 126 -3.91 8.10 -5.49
N TYR A 127 -4.00 6.93 -6.10
CA TYR A 127 -5.26 6.29 -6.46
C TYR A 127 -5.65 5.39 -5.29
N ILE A 128 -6.82 5.61 -4.72
CA ILE A 128 -7.22 4.99 -3.46
C ILE A 128 -8.57 4.34 -3.67
N THR A 129 -8.71 3.08 -3.27
CA THR A 129 -9.98 2.36 -3.25
C THR A 129 -10.23 1.77 -1.88
N ARG A 130 -11.49 1.71 -1.46
CA ARG A 130 -11.91 1.14 -0.19
C ARG A 130 -12.91 0.04 -0.43
N ASN A 131 -12.63 -1.14 0.12
CA ASN A 131 -13.63 -2.17 0.32
C ASN A 131 -14.45 -1.85 1.58
N LYS A 132 -15.75 -1.60 1.43
CA LYS A 132 -16.63 -1.32 2.58
C LYS A 132 -16.92 -2.55 3.42
N GLN A 133 -17.02 -3.73 2.80
CA GLN A 133 -17.35 -4.97 3.48
C GLN A 133 -16.21 -5.43 4.39
N GLU A 134 -14.99 -5.42 3.87
CA GLU A 134 -13.79 -5.90 4.58
C GLU A 134 -13.16 -4.84 5.50
N LYS A 135 -13.69 -3.63 5.48
CA LYS A 135 -13.10 -2.47 6.14
C LYS A 135 -11.62 -2.25 5.83
N GLN A 136 -11.29 -2.27 4.54
CA GLN A 136 -9.92 -2.18 4.06
C GLN A 136 -9.77 -1.12 2.97
N VAL A 137 -8.66 -0.39 3.02
CA VAL A 137 -8.26 0.56 1.98
C VAL A 137 -7.05 0.00 1.25
N TYR A 138 -7.05 0.14 -0.07
CA TYR A 138 -5.92 -0.15 -0.95
C TYR A 138 -5.54 1.15 -1.66
N PHE A 139 -4.25 1.42 -1.80
CA PHE A 139 -3.77 2.58 -2.52
C PHE A 139 -2.60 2.23 -3.42
N VAL A 140 -2.50 2.95 -4.52
CA VAL A 140 -1.37 2.89 -5.45
C VAL A 140 -0.88 4.30 -5.77
N LEU A 141 0.43 4.45 -5.74
CA LEU A 141 1.14 5.58 -6.33
C LEU A 141 1.87 5.05 -7.56
N THR A 142 1.71 5.73 -8.69
CA THR A 142 2.37 5.36 -9.94
C THR A 142 2.47 6.60 -10.82
N ASN A 143 3.61 6.77 -11.51
CA ASN A 143 3.78 7.82 -12.52
C ASN A 143 3.00 7.50 -13.81
#